data_AF-A0A9C6XTB3-F1
#
_entry.id   AF-A0A9C6XTB3-F1
#
_cell.length_a   1.000
_cell.length_b   1.000
_cell.length_c   1.000
_cell.angle_alpha   90.00
_cell.angle_beta   90.00
_cell.angle_gamma   90.00
#
_symmetry.space_group_name_H-M   'P 1'
#
loop_
_entity.id
_entity.type
_entity.pdbx_description
1 polymer ?
#
loop_
_entity_poly.entity_id
_entity_poly.type
_entity_poly.pdbx_seq_one_letter_code
_entity_poly.pdbx_strand_id
1 'polypeptide(L)'
;MPASTPTATSADADGDSESEEDDDPDDDVEGYDPIPMTTVLDGELDATLPPHQRCAALIVNLLGTQDIKVALELNANFKTMHESTTKKLKEWWRRQNRSDLVAAAIQEGLGVKLQVPGDTRWNSQYDARAQIVKLLDGHDQKLNDTLEKSGLTKLTSFEAKYLREYVWVMAPVAQALDILQRDKDMFIGYLIPTVLSMEKQLEARRNMDSKPLRYCDPLARTLKSAIREPQRFGHILEDLQNLHSLPQQEA
;
A
#
# COMPACT_ATOMS: atom_id res chain seq x y z
N MET A 1 -22.23 -43.72 34.15
CA MET A 1 -23.37 -43.92 35.05
C MET A 1 -23.59 -42.62 35.82
N PRO A 2 -24.69 -41.91 35.53
CA PRO A 2 -25.17 -40.78 36.31
C PRO A 2 -26.09 -41.29 37.44
N ALA A 3 -26.22 -40.54 38.54
CA ALA A 3 -27.23 -40.79 39.55
C ALA A 3 -27.92 -39.48 39.95
N SER A 4 -29.25 -39.57 39.92
CA SER A 4 -30.28 -38.55 39.95
C SER A 4 -30.50 -37.83 41.28
N THR A 5 -31.12 -36.65 41.17
CA THR A 5 -32.06 -35.94 42.07
C THR A 5 -33.16 -36.85 42.67
N PRO A 6 -34.06 -36.45 43.63
CA PRO A 6 -34.71 -35.12 43.86
C PRO A 6 -34.97 -34.77 45.35
N THR A 7 -35.62 -33.64 45.73
CA THR A 7 -37.07 -33.58 46.08
C THR A 7 -37.46 -32.16 46.52
N ALA A 8 -38.68 -31.76 46.14
CA ALA A 8 -39.38 -30.51 46.42
C ALA A 8 -40.02 -30.47 47.84
N THR A 9 -40.43 -29.28 48.31
CA THR A 9 -41.85 -28.91 48.59
C THR A 9 -41.93 -27.56 49.33
N SER A 10 -43.01 -26.87 48.99
CA SER A 10 -43.52 -25.51 49.12
C SER A 10 -43.96 -24.96 50.50
N ALA A 11 -44.34 -23.67 50.43
CA ALA A 11 -45.38 -22.91 51.16
C ALA A 11 -44.88 -21.98 52.27
N ASP A 12 -45.40 -20.78 52.50
CA ASP A 12 -46.20 -19.76 51.80
C ASP A 12 -46.27 -18.60 52.82
N ALA A 13 -46.22 -17.33 52.40
CA ALA A 13 -46.93 -16.23 53.07
C ALA A 13 -46.77 -14.91 52.30
N ASP A 14 -47.92 -14.40 51.89
CA ASP A 14 -48.24 -13.20 51.14
C ASP A 14 -47.74 -11.86 51.69
N GLY A 15 -47.64 -10.89 50.79
CA GLY A 15 -47.42 -9.46 51.08
C GLY A 15 -47.61 -8.61 49.83
N ASP A 16 -48.87 -8.52 49.39
CA ASP A 16 -49.46 -7.66 48.36
C ASP A 16 -49.02 -6.19 48.43
N SER A 17 -48.73 -5.56 47.28
CA SER A 17 -49.03 -4.14 46.99
C SER A 17 -48.64 -3.76 45.55
N GLU A 18 -49.65 -3.80 44.70
CA GLU A 18 -50.01 -2.83 43.64
C GLU A 18 -49.06 -2.49 42.46
N SER A 19 -49.75 -2.29 41.34
CA SER A 19 -49.39 -2.32 39.94
C SER A 19 -48.96 -0.99 39.32
N GLU A 20 -48.07 -1.11 38.34
CA GLU A 20 -47.90 -0.40 37.06
C GLU A 20 -48.42 1.03 36.87
N GLU A 21 -47.52 1.92 36.42
CA GLU A 21 -47.75 2.95 35.39
C GLU A 21 -46.36 3.50 34.95
N ASP A 22 -45.70 2.83 34.00
CA ASP A 22 -44.62 3.42 33.20
C ASP A 22 -45.23 3.82 31.85
N ASP A 23 -45.73 5.05 31.77
CA ASP A 23 -46.06 5.74 30.51
C ASP A 23 -44.76 6.00 29.73
N ASP A 24 -44.40 5.08 28.83
CA ASP A 24 -43.49 5.40 27.73
C ASP A 24 -44.37 5.96 26.59
N PRO A 25 -44.28 7.26 26.25
CA PRO A 25 -45.02 7.77 25.11
C PRO A 25 -44.39 7.18 23.85
N ASP A 26 -45.03 6.14 23.31
CA ASP A 26 -44.91 5.73 21.92
C ASP A 26 -45.10 6.98 21.05
N ASP A 27 -43.98 7.55 20.59
CA ASP A 27 -43.96 8.58 19.56
C ASP A 27 -44.27 7.86 18.24
N ASP A 28 -45.55 7.50 18.08
CA ASP A 28 -46.16 7.11 16.82
C ASP A 28 -45.97 8.30 15.86
N VAL A 29 -44.86 8.29 15.13
CA VAL A 29 -44.70 9.11 13.93
C VAL A 29 -45.67 8.55 12.88
N GLU A 30 -46.95 8.93 13.01
CA GLU A 30 -47.97 8.72 12.00
C GLU A 30 -47.47 9.33 10.68
N GLY A 31 -47.10 8.46 9.74
CA GLY A 31 -46.77 8.86 8.37
C GLY A 31 -45.46 8.32 7.78
N TYR A 32 -44.72 7.45 8.48
CA TYR A 32 -43.60 6.74 7.86
C TYR A 32 -44.01 5.32 7.42
N ASP A 33 -44.51 5.20 6.19
CA ASP A 33 -44.58 3.90 5.52
C ASP A 33 -43.18 3.55 4.96
N PRO A 34 -42.48 2.56 5.52
CA PRO A 34 -41.22 2.12 4.96
C PRO A 34 -41.48 1.50 3.58
N ILE A 35 -41.13 2.23 2.52
CA ILE A 35 -41.21 1.71 1.15
C ILE A 35 -40.21 0.55 1.04
N PRO A 36 -40.66 -0.68 0.75
CA PRO A 36 -39.75 -1.79 0.51
C PRO A 36 -38.74 -1.42 -0.57
N MET A 37 -37.45 -1.68 -0.33
CA MET A 37 -36.41 -1.40 -1.33
C MET A 37 -36.71 -2.09 -2.68
N THR A 38 -37.44 -3.20 -2.65
CA THR A 38 -37.96 -3.89 -3.84
C THR A 38 -38.92 -3.01 -4.64
N THR A 39 -39.86 -2.28 -4.03
CA THR A 39 -40.76 -1.37 -4.78
C THR A 39 -40.06 -0.21 -5.46
N VAL A 40 -38.87 0.20 -5.00
CA VAL A 40 -38.03 1.19 -5.71
C VAL A 40 -37.29 0.53 -6.89
N LEU A 41 -36.91 -0.73 -6.75
CA LEU A 41 -36.14 -1.51 -7.73
C LEU A 41 -37.02 -2.23 -8.77
N ASP A 42 -38.31 -2.43 -8.50
CA ASP A 42 -39.30 -3.15 -9.33
C ASP A 42 -39.98 -2.24 -10.37
N GLY A 43 -39.78 -0.92 -10.30
CA GLY A 43 -40.02 -0.06 -11.46
C GLY A 43 -39.02 -0.39 -12.57
N GLU A 44 -39.39 -0.24 -13.85
CA GLU A 44 -38.43 -0.22 -14.95
C GLU A 44 -37.48 0.97 -14.74
N LEU A 45 -36.49 0.79 -13.86
CA LEU A 45 -35.37 1.68 -13.71
C LEU A 45 -34.49 1.42 -14.92
N ASP A 46 -34.46 2.36 -15.86
CA ASP A 46 -33.34 2.58 -16.78
C ASP A 46 -32.06 3.00 -16.01
N ALA A 47 -31.85 2.43 -14.82
CA ALA A 47 -30.74 2.72 -13.94
C ALA A 47 -29.52 1.96 -14.45
N THR A 48 -28.67 2.68 -15.16
CA THR A 48 -27.31 2.23 -15.42
C THR A 48 -26.50 2.34 -14.12
N LEU A 49 -25.74 1.28 -13.82
CA LEU A 49 -24.80 1.33 -12.70
C LEU A 49 -23.79 2.47 -12.95
N PRO A 50 -23.37 3.18 -11.89
CA PRO A 50 -22.28 4.13 -12.01
C PRO A 50 -21.06 3.46 -12.66
N PRO A 51 -20.26 4.21 -13.43
CA PRO A 51 -19.08 3.67 -14.09
C PRO A 51 -18.15 3.03 -13.07
N HIS A 52 -17.69 1.82 -13.38
CA HIS A 52 -16.81 1.04 -12.51
C HIS A 52 -15.53 1.81 -12.17
N GLN A 53 -15.36 2.13 -10.88
CA GLN A 53 -14.16 2.78 -10.36
C GLN A 53 -13.09 1.73 -10.06
N ARG A 54 -11.88 1.93 -10.59
CA ARG A 54 -10.75 1.05 -10.27
C ARG A 54 -10.26 1.32 -8.86
N CYS A 55 -9.87 0.28 -8.14
CA CYS A 55 -9.27 0.41 -6.82
C CYS A 55 -8.00 1.27 -6.88
N ALA A 56 -7.94 2.32 -6.06
CA ALA A 56 -6.79 3.23 -6.04
C ALA A 56 -5.47 2.52 -5.67
N ALA A 57 -5.52 1.61 -4.70
CA ALA A 57 -4.37 0.77 -4.36
C ALA A 57 -3.92 -0.10 -5.55
N LEU A 58 -4.85 -0.61 -6.36
CA LEU A 58 -4.51 -1.33 -7.58
C LEU A 58 -3.80 -0.41 -8.59
N ILE A 59 -4.30 0.80 -8.79
CA ILE A 59 -3.68 1.80 -9.68
C ILE A 59 -2.24 2.10 -9.23
N VAL A 60 -2.03 2.32 -7.93
CA VAL A 60 -0.68 2.57 -7.39
C VAL A 60 0.22 1.33 -7.49
N ASN A 61 -0.32 0.13 -7.29
CA ASN A 61 0.44 -1.11 -7.51
C ASN A 61 0.86 -1.30 -8.98
N LEU A 62 0.04 -0.83 -9.95
CA LEU A 62 0.42 -0.82 -11.36
C LEU A 62 1.62 0.10 -11.64
N LEU A 63 1.75 1.22 -10.92
CA LEU A 63 2.94 2.09 -10.97
C LEU A 63 4.22 1.33 -10.59
N GLY A 64 4.14 0.50 -9.56
CA GLY A 64 5.26 -0.34 -9.13
C GLY A 64 5.56 -1.51 -10.08
N THR A 65 4.60 -1.99 -10.85
CA THR A 65 4.74 -3.24 -11.61
C THR A 65 4.83 -3.03 -13.11
N GLN A 66 3.84 -2.35 -13.70
CA GLN A 66 3.72 -2.19 -15.14
C GLN A 66 4.50 -0.97 -15.63
N ASP A 67 4.43 0.16 -14.94
CA ASP A 67 5.09 1.39 -15.40
C ASP A 67 6.62 1.32 -15.28
N ILE A 68 7.13 0.49 -14.36
CA ILE A 68 8.56 0.15 -14.35
C ILE A 68 8.95 -0.53 -15.66
N LYS A 69 8.16 -1.47 -16.19
CA LYS A 69 8.47 -2.15 -17.46
C LYS A 69 8.50 -1.17 -18.62
N VAL A 70 7.54 -0.24 -18.65
CA VAL A 70 7.52 0.85 -19.64
C VAL A 70 8.81 1.68 -19.53
N ALA A 71 9.22 2.06 -18.32
CA ALA A 71 10.48 2.78 -18.12
C ALA A 71 11.73 1.99 -18.56
N LEU A 72 11.74 0.67 -18.38
CA LEU A 72 12.81 -0.22 -18.85
C LEU A 72 12.87 -0.28 -20.38
N GLU A 73 11.73 -0.23 -21.07
CA GLU A 73 11.68 -0.23 -22.53
C GLU A 73 12.13 1.10 -23.14
N LEU A 74 11.85 2.21 -22.46
CA LEU A 74 12.20 3.55 -22.93
C LEU A 74 13.69 3.89 -22.81
N ASN A 75 14.43 3.24 -21.91
CA ASN A 75 15.84 3.56 -21.68
C ASN A 75 16.71 2.32 -21.46
N ALA A 76 17.57 2.02 -22.44
CA ALA A 76 18.45 0.86 -22.42
C ALA A 76 19.46 0.87 -21.25
N ASN A 77 20.02 2.03 -20.90
CA ASN A 77 21.00 2.12 -19.81
C ASN A 77 20.34 1.83 -18.45
N PHE A 78 19.16 2.40 -18.22
CA PHE A 78 18.35 2.10 -17.04
C PHE A 78 17.98 0.62 -16.99
N LYS A 79 17.60 0.03 -18.12
CA LYS A 79 17.28 -1.41 -18.23
C LYS A 79 18.45 -2.29 -17.85
N THR A 80 19.62 -2.08 -18.43
CA THR A 80 20.81 -2.89 -18.14
C THR A 80 21.18 -2.80 -16.66
N MET A 81 21.16 -1.60 -16.06
CA MET A 81 21.44 -1.40 -14.64
C MET A 81 20.39 -2.07 -13.74
N HIS A 82 19.10 -1.95 -14.09
CA HIS A 82 18.02 -2.58 -13.35
C HIS A 82 18.12 -4.10 -13.38
N GLU A 83 18.35 -4.69 -14.57
CA GLU A 83 18.44 -6.13 -14.76
C GLU A 83 19.69 -6.72 -14.08
N SER A 84 20.85 -6.07 -14.20
CA SER A 84 22.09 -6.54 -13.56
C SER A 84 21.96 -6.56 -12.04
N THR A 85 21.44 -5.46 -11.47
CA THR A 85 21.20 -5.33 -10.03
C THR A 85 20.17 -6.35 -9.56
N THR A 86 19.03 -6.42 -10.24
CA THR A 86 17.93 -7.33 -9.87
C THR A 86 18.36 -8.80 -9.95
N LYS A 87 19.20 -9.18 -10.91
CA LYS A 87 19.76 -10.53 -11.01
C LYS A 87 20.59 -10.89 -9.78
N LYS A 88 21.46 -9.98 -9.31
CA LYS A 88 22.27 -10.18 -8.10
C LYS A 88 21.41 -10.28 -6.85
N LEU A 89 20.44 -9.38 -6.68
CA LEU A 89 19.53 -9.41 -5.54
C LEU A 89 18.71 -10.71 -5.49
N LYS A 90 18.16 -11.14 -6.63
CA LYS A 90 17.47 -12.43 -6.74
C LYS A 90 18.36 -13.60 -6.36
N GLU A 91 19.62 -13.58 -6.76
CA GLU A 91 20.57 -14.63 -6.39
C GLU A 91 20.80 -14.67 -4.88
N TRP A 92 20.93 -13.51 -4.22
CA TRP A 92 21.09 -13.44 -2.77
C TRP A 92 19.88 -14.03 -2.04
N TRP A 93 18.68 -13.59 -2.40
CA TRP A 93 17.44 -14.08 -1.79
C TRP A 93 17.24 -15.59 -2.03
N ARG A 94 17.50 -16.06 -3.26
CA ARG A 94 17.40 -17.48 -3.62
C ARG A 94 18.38 -18.34 -2.83
N ARG A 95 19.64 -17.90 -2.71
CA ARG A 95 20.70 -18.65 -2.01
C ARG A 95 20.43 -18.69 -0.51
N GLN A 96 19.99 -17.58 0.08
CA GLN A 96 19.57 -17.53 1.47
C GLN A 96 18.39 -18.48 1.73
N ASN A 97 17.37 -18.47 0.87
CA ASN A 97 16.18 -19.28 1.07
C ASN A 97 16.41 -20.79 0.84
N ARG A 98 17.44 -21.16 0.09
CA ARG A 98 17.75 -22.56 -0.24
C ARG A 98 18.75 -23.21 0.72
N SER A 99 19.58 -22.43 1.40
CA SER A 99 20.69 -22.95 2.22
C SER A 99 20.69 -22.35 3.61
N ASP A 100 20.43 -23.19 4.60
CA ASP A 100 20.47 -22.79 6.02
C ASP A 100 21.85 -22.30 6.45
N LEU A 101 22.93 -22.87 5.88
CA LEU A 101 24.30 -22.42 6.12
C LEU A 101 24.53 -20.98 5.63
N VAL A 102 24.04 -20.65 4.44
CA VAL A 102 24.12 -19.28 3.90
C VAL A 102 23.22 -18.34 4.72
N ALA A 103 22.02 -18.78 5.10
CA ALA A 103 21.13 -17.99 5.94
C ALA A 103 21.71 -17.70 7.32
N ALA A 104 22.36 -18.69 7.95
CA ALA A 104 23.06 -18.53 9.21
C ALA A 104 24.27 -17.59 9.08
N ALA A 105 25.09 -17.76 8.04
CA ALA A 105 26.24 -16.88 7.79
C ALA A 105 25.82 -15.42 7.57
N ILE A 106 24.71 -15.19 6.84
CA ILE A 106 24.14 -13.86 6.66
C ILE A 106 23.63 -13.27 7.97
N GLN A 107 22.89 -14.07 8.76
CA GLN A 107 22.37 -13.64 10.05
C GLN A 107 23.50 -13.32 11.05
N GLU A 108 24.56 -14.12 11.07
CA GLU A 108 25.73 -13.90 11.92
C GLU A 108 26.51 -12.66 11.49
N GLY A 109 26.75 -12.49 10.19
CA GLY A 109 27.53 -11.37 9.66
C GLY A 109 26.82 -10.01 9.74
N LEU A 110 25.49 -9.99 9.55
CA LEU A 110 24.69 -8.75 9.47
C LEU A 110 23.79 -8.52 10.68
N GLY A 111 23.64 -9.51 11.56
CA GLY A 111 22.68 -9.49 12.66
C GLY A 111 21.22 -9.62 12.22
N VAL A 112 20.95 -9.68 10.92
CA VAL A 112 19.61 -9.73 10.32
C VAL A 112 19.59 -10.68 9.13
N LYS A 113 18.46 -11.35 8.91
CA LYS A 113 18.20 -12.07 7.66
C LYS A 113 17.74 -11.08 6.58
N LEU A 114 18.11 -11.33 5.32
CA LEU A 114 17.56 -10.55 4.21
C LEU A 114 16.07 -10.88 4.07
N GLN A 115 15.25 -9.85 3.93
CA GLN A 115 13.85 -9.98 3.57
C GLN A 115 13.78 -10.59 2.18
N VAL A 116 13.09 -11.72 2.07
CA VAL A 116 12.82 -12.36 0.78
C VAL A 116 11.50 -11.78 0.28
N PRO A 117 11.48 -11.13 -0.90
CA PRO A 117 10.26 -10.54 -1.40
C PRO A 117 9.26 -11.63 -1.79
N GLY A 118 7.98 -11.40 -1.49
CA GLY A 118 6.90 -12.30 -1.87
C GLY A 118 6.48 -12.08 -3.33
N ASP A 119 5.90 -13.11 -3.95
CA ASP A 119 5.52 -13.07 -5.36
C ASP A 119 4.28 -12.21 -5.64
N THR A 120 3.44 -11.97 -4.62
CA THR A 120 2.08 -11.43 -4.82
C THR A 120 1.93 -9.93 -4.63
N ARG A 121 2.92 -9.23 -4.03
CA ARG A 121 2.80 -7.79 -3.72
C ARG A 121 4.09 -7.05 -4.02
N TRP A 122 4.00 -6.02 -4.85
CA TRP A 122 5.16 -5.21 -5.21
C TRP A 122 5.78 -4.48 -4.01
N ASN A 123 5.00 -4.09 -3.00
CA ASN A 123 5.57 -3.48 -1.78
C ASN A 123 6.59 -4.38 -1.09
N SER A 124 6.40 -5.70 -1.08
CA SER A 124 7.41 -6.62 -0.52
C SER A 124 8.73 -6.60 -1.30
N GLN A 125 8.67 -6.38 -2.62
CA GLN A 125 9.86 -6.17 -3.47
C GLN A 125 10.55 -4.85 -3.14
N TYR A 126 9.77 -3.80 -2.86
CA TYR A 126 10.32 -2.52 -2.42
C TYR A 126 11.00 -2.64 -1.06
N ASP A 127 10.34 -3.23 -0.06
CA ASP A 127 10.86 -3.38 1.29
C ASP A 127 12.17 -4.16 1.33
N ALA A 128 12.24 -5.28 0.59
CA ALA A 128 13.45 -6.07 0.48
C ALA A 128 14.62 -5.26 -0.13
N ARG A 129 14.35 -4.44 -1.14
CA ARG A 129 15.37 -3.54 -1.73
C ARG A 129 15.76 -2.42 -0.75
N ALA A 130 14.79 -1.85 -0.04
CA ALA A 130 15.02 -0.80 0.95
C ALA A 130 15.85 -1.30 2.14
N GLN A 131 15.64 -2.54 2.60
CA GLN A 131 16.47 -3.17 3.62
C GLN A 131 17.93 -3.28 3.17
N ILE A 132 18.16 -3.69 1.91
CA ILE A 132 19.52 -3.80 1.36
C ILE A 132 20.18 -2.42 1.28
N VAL A 133 19.45 -1.37 0.89
CA VAL A 133 19.98 0.01 0.92
C VAL A 133 20.37 0.43 2.34
N LYS A 134 19.55 0.13 3.35
CA LYS A 134 19.90 0.41 4.76
C LYS A 134 21.18 -0.31 5.18
N LEU A 135 21.38 -1.55 4.74
CA LEU A 135 22.60 -2.31 5.00
C LEU A 135 23.82 -1.72 4.26
N LEU A 136 23.65 -1.27 3.02
CA LEU A 136 24.69 -0.58 2.25
C LEU A 136 25.09 0.77 2.86
N ASP A 137 24.17 1.46 3.54
CA ASP A 137 24.45 2.78 4.13
C ASP A 137 25.03 2.68 5.54
N GLY A 138 24.62 1.67 6.33
CA GLY A 138 25.12 1.47 7.70
C GLY A 138 26.28 0.49 7.86
N HIS A 139 26.37 -0.51 6.98
CA HIS A 139 27.23 -1.69 7.18
C HIS A 139 27.86 -2.21 5.88
N ASP A 140 28.19 -1.33 4.92
CA ASP A 140 28.66 -1.72 3.58
C ASP A 140 29.79 -2.76 3.59
N GLN A 141 30.82 -2.54 4.42
CA GLN A 141 31.96 -3.45 4.50
C GLN A 141 31.55 -4.82 5.05
N LYS A 142 30.77 -4.87 6.14
CA LYS A 142 30.26 -6.12 6.70
C LYS A 142 29.36 -6.87 5.70
N LEU A 143 28.54 -6.14 4.95
CA LEU A 143 27.73 -6.70 3.87
C LEU A 143 28.60 -7.36 2.81
N ASN A 144 29.60 -6.64 2.31
CA ASN A 144 30.52 -7.15 1.30
C ASN A 144 31.30 -8.37 1.79
N ASP A 145 31.81 -8.35 3.02
CA ASP A 145 32.54 -9.48 3.63
C ASP A 145 31.64 -10.71 3.80
N THR A 146 30.39 -10.50 4.23
CA THR A 146 29.41 -11.58 4.43
C THR A 146 29.00 -12.22 3.11
N LEU A 147 28.81 -11.40 2.06
CA LEU A 147 28.53 -11.88 0.71
C LEU A 147 29.70 -12.71 0.17
N GLU A 148 30.93 -12.25 0.38
CA GLU A 148 32.14 -12.96 -0.05
C GLU A 148 32.29 -14.32 0.65
N LYS A 149 32.14 -14.36 1.98
CA LYS A 149 32.12 -15.62 2.76
C LYS A 149 31.04 -16.58 2.29
N SER A 150 29.89 -16.07 1.84
CA SER A 150 28.76 -16.85 1.36
C SER A 150 28.87 -17.27 -0.12
N GLY A 151 29.94 -16.86 -0.80
CA GLY A 151 30.15 -17.09 -2.24
C GLY A 151 29.14 -16.37 -3.12
N LEU A 152 28.63 -15.21 -2.67
CA LEU A 152 27.65 -14.39 -3.39
C LEU A 152 28.34 -13.23 -4.11
N THR A 153 27.85 -12.90 -5.29
CA THR A 153 28.38 -11.79 -6.08
C THR A 153 28.02 -10.45 -5.43
N LYS A 154 29.04 -9.62 -5.16
CA LYS A 154 28.89 -8.27 -4.62
C LYS A 154 28.24 -7.31 -5.63
N LEU A 155 27.59 -6.26 -5.12
CA LEU A 155 27.16 -5.14 -5.95
C LEU A 155 28.39 -4.30 -6.33
N THR A 156 28.39 -3.80 -7.56
CA THR A 156 29.36 -2.77 -7.97
C THR A 156 28.96 -1.43 -7.36
N SER A 157 29.91 -0.48 -7.31
CA SER A 157 29.62 0.89 -6.85
C SER A 157 28.49 1.55 -7.65
N PHE A 158 28.41 1.28 -8.96
CA PHE A 158 27.35 1.78 -9.82
C PHE A 158 25.98 1.17 -9.49
N GLU A 159 25.90 -0.15 -9.29
CA GLU A 159 24.66 -0.83 -8.93
C GLU A 159 24.17 -0.41 -7.53
N ALA A 160 25.09 -0.19 -6.58
CA ALA A 160 24.74 0.31 -5.26
C ALA A 160 24.18 1.75 -5.32
N LYS A 161 24.76 2.63 -6.14
CA LYS A 161 24.24 4.00 -6.38
C LYS A 161 22.88 3.96 -7.08
N TYR A 162 22.74 3.11 -8.10
CA TYR A 162 21.47 2.85 -8.77
C TYR A 162 20.39 2.41 -7.79
N LEU A 163 20.68 1.43 -6.94
CA LEU A 163 19.70 0.87 -6.00
C LEU A 163 19.23 1.93 -4.98
N ARG A 164 20.14 2.79 -4.51
CA ARG A 164 19.79 3.94 -3.66
C ARG A 164 18.86 4.91 -4.36
N GLU A 165 19.15 5.26 -5.61
CA GLU A 165 18.26 6.11 -6.41
C GLU A 165 16.90 5.45 -6.64
N TYR A 166 16.88 4.15 -6.96
CA TYR A 166 15.64 3.41 -7.18
C TYR A 166 14.74 3.43 -5.94
N VAL A 167 15.29 3.07 -4.77
CA VAL A 167 14.54 3.09 -3.50
C VAL A 167 14.10 4.51 -3.15
N TRP A 168 14.92 5.52 -3.47
CA TRP A 168 14.56 6.92 -3.27
C TRP A 168 13.40 7.36 -4.16
N VAL A 169 13.40 7.02 -5.45
CA VAL A 169 12.34 7.39 -6.40
C VAL A 169 11.04 6.62 -6.10
N MET A 170 11.13 5.33 -5.76
CA MET A 170 9.95 4.50 -5.51
C MET A 170 9.32 4.69 -4.12
N ALA A 171 10.00 5.37 -3.19
CA ALA A 171 9.50 5.54 -1.82
C ALA A 171 8.10 6.17 -1.73
N PRO A 172 7.77 7.25 -2.47
CA PRO A 172 6.42 7.83 -2.41
C PRO A 172 5.34 6.86 -2.91
N VAL A 173 5.66 6.02 -3.90
CA VAL A 173 4.74 5.01 -4.44
C VAL A 173 4.46 3.93 -3.39
N ALA A 174 5.51 3.42 -2.73
CA ALA A 174 5.38 2.43 -1.67
C ALA A 174 4.57 2.98 -0.48
N GLN A 175 4.88 4.20 -0.03
CA GLN A 175 4.15 4.88 1.05
C GLN A 175 2.68 5.11 0.69
N ALA A 176 2.39 5.58 -0.52
CA ALA A 176 1.02 5.77 -0.99
C ALA A 176 0.27 4.45 -1.01
N LEU A 177 0.92 3.36 -1.46
CA LEU A 177 0.30 2.04 -1.47
C LEU A 177 0.04 1.54 -0.05
N ASP A 178 0.99 1.71 0.88
CA ASP A 178 0.83 1.35 2.29
C ASP A 178 -0.27 2.15 3.00
N ILE A 179 -0.52 3.40 2.58
CA ILE A 179 -1.64 4.19 3.07
C ILE A 179 -2.94 3.63 2.47
N LEU A 180 -3.06 3.55 1.15
CA LEU A 180 -4.30 3.14 0.49
C LEU A 180 -4.72 1.68 0.73
N GLN A 181 -3.81 0.84 1.22
CA GLN A 181 -4.07 -0.56 1.57
C GLN A 181 -4.31 -0.79 3.07
N ARG A 182 -4.40 0.24 3.91
CA ARG A 182 -4.68 0.03 5.34
C ARG A 182 -6.11 -0.46 5.53
N ASP A 183 -6.26 -1.48 6.37
CA ASP A 183 -7.58 -1.99 6.76
C ASP A 183 -8.21 -1.17 7.89
N LYS A 184 -7.39 -0.47 8.68
CA LYS A 184 -7.82 0.37 9.82
C LYS A 184 -7.62 1.84 9.50
N ASP A 185 -8.58 2.66 9.92
CA ASP A 185 -8.55 4.13 9.79
C ASP A 185 -8.36 4.64 8.36
N MET A 186 -8.82 3.86 7.38
CA MET A 186 -8.78 4.19 5.96
C MET A 186 -10.15 4.60 5.46
N PHE A 187 -10.26 5.84 5.02
CA PHE A 187 -11.47 6.42 4.44
C PHE A 187 -11.16 7.02 3.07
N ILE A 188 -12.19 7.17 2.23
CA ILE A 188 -12.02 7.72 0.87
C ILE A 188 -11.38 9.11 0.86
N GLY A 189 -11.55 9.90 1.93
CA GLY A 189 -10.94 11.21 2.11
C GLY A 189 -9.40 11.21 2.10
N TYR A 190 -8.75 10.07 2.33
CA TYR A 190 -7.29 9.94 2.23
C TYR A 190 -6.79 9.83 0.78
N LEU A 191 -7.67 9.52 -0.18
CA LEU A 191 -7.26 9.27 -1.56
C LEU A 191 -6.57 10.49 -2.19
N ILE A 192 -7.28 11.62 -2.23
CA ILE A 192 -6.79 12.85 -2.85
C ILE A 192 -5.49 13.35 -2.19
N PRO A 193 -5.41 13.49 -0.85
CA PRO A 193 -4.17 13.88 -0.18
C PRO A 193 -3.00 12.94 -0.48
N THR A 194 -3.26 11.62 -0.53
CA THR A 194 -2.22 10.62 -0.77
C THR A 194 -1.67 10.71 -2.20
N VAL A 195 -2.54 10.83 -3.20
CA VAL A 195 -2.13 10.95 -4.61
C VAL A 195 -1.37 12.26 -4.83
N LEU A 196 -1.87 13.39 -4.32
CA LEU A 196 -1.19 14.68 -4.42
C LEU A 196 0.18 14.67 -3.72
N SER A 197 0.26 14.08 -2.52
CA SER A 197 1.51 13.95 -1.78
C SER A 197 2.52 13.09 -2.55
N MET A 198 2.07 11.94 -3.07
CA MET A 198 2.90 11.04 -3.88
C MET A 198 3.48 11.76 -5.11
N GLU A 199 2.63 12.46 -5.86
CA GLU A 199 3.04 13.21 -7.05
C GLU A 199 4.04 14.32 -6.70
N LYS A 200 3.71 15.17 -5.72
CA LYS A 200 4.59 16.26 -5.29
C LYS A 200 5.95 15.73 -4.80
N GLN A 201 5.96 14.63 -4.05
CA GLN A 201 7.20 14.01 -3.62
C GLN A 201 8.02 13.47 -4.80
N LEU A 202 7.40 12.85 -5.80
CA LEU A 202 8.10 12.40 -7.00
C LEU A 202 8.71 13.58 -7.77
N GLU A 203 7.97 14.68 -7.93
CA GLU A 203 8.46 15.90 -8.56
C GLU A 203 9.63 16.51 -7.79
N ALA A 204 9.49 16.67 -6.47
CA ALA A 204 10.52 17.22 -5.60
C ALA A 204 11.79 16.36 -5.65
N ARG A 205 11.67 15.03 -5.58
CA ARG A 205 12.81 14.10 -5.63
C ARG A 205 13.53 14.12 -6.97
N ARG A 206 12.81 14.35 -8.07
CA ARG A 206 13.40 14.46 -9.41
C ARG A 206 14.12 15.79 -9.62
N ASN A 207 13.53 16.88 -9.15
CA ASN A 207 14.06 18.24 -9.34
C ASN A 207 15.02 18.67 -8.22
N MET A 208 15.51 17.73 -7.40
CA MET A 208 16.37 18.03 -6.26
C MET A 208 17.82 18.25 -6.71
N ASP A 209 18.25 19.52 -6.78
CA ASP A 209 19.60 19.89 -7.25
C ASP A 209 20.73 19.28 -6.41
N SER A 210 20.51 19.13 -5.10
CA SER A 210 21.49 18.50 -4.20
C SER A 210 21.65 17.00 -4.41
N LYS A 211 20.72 16.35 -5.13
CA LYS A 211 20.71 14.89 -5.35
C LYS A 211 20.13 14.58 -6.74
N PRO A 212 20.84 14.91 -7.83
CA PRO A 212 20.36 14.68 -9.18
C PRO A 212 20.28 13.18 -9.46
N LEU A 213 19.20 12.75 -10.12
CA LEU A 213 19.00 11.37 -10.53
C LEU A 213 19.90 11.06 -11.73
N ARG A 214 20.87 10.16 -11.57
CA ARG A 214 21.78 9.76 -12.65
C ARG A 214 21.29 8.52 -13.41
N TYR A 215 20.54 7.66 -12.73
CA TYR A 215 20.07 6.40 -13.29
C TYR A 215 18.55 6.32 -13.34
N CYS A 216 17.86 6.82 -12.32
CA CYS A 216 16.40 6.64 -12.17
C CYS A 216 15.55 7.81 -12.69
N ASP A 217 16.13 8.76 -13.43
CA ASP A 217 15.36 9.84 -14.08
C ASP A 217 14.29 9.30 -15.06
N PRO A 218 14.57 8.30 -15.93
CA PRO A 218 13.54 7.72 -16.80
C PRO A 218 12.36 7.15 -16.01
N LEU A 219 12.64 6.47 -14.90
CA LEU A 219 11.62 5.93 -14.00
C LEU A 219 10.76 7.04 -13.39
N ALA A 220 11.38 8.09 -12.85
CA ALA A 220 10.65 9.22 -12.26
C ALA A 220 9.75 9.92 -13.27
N ARG A 221 10.20 10.06 -14.54
CA ARG A 221 9.39 10.64 -15.62
C ARG A 221 8.20 9.75 -15.97
N THR A 222 8.43 8.45 -16.17
CA THR A 222 7.36 7.50 -16.50
C THR A 222 6.30 7.46 -15.41
N LEU A 223 6.69 7.40 -14.14
CA LEU A 223 5.76 7.40 -13.01
C LEU A 223 4.90 8.68 -12.98
N LYS A 224 5.53 9.84 -13.19
CA LYS A 224 4.82 11.12 -13.22
C LYS A 224 3.79 11.16 -14.35
N SER A 225 4.17 10.74 -15.55
CA SER A 225 3.24 10.67 -16.68
C SER A 225 2.10 9.69 -16.42
N ALA A 226 2.42 8.51 -15.86
CA ALA A 226 1.43 7.49 -15.54
C ALA A 226 0.40 7.96 -14.52
N ILE A 227 0.81 8.68 -13.46
CA ILE A 227 -0.11 9.23 -12.45
C ILE A 227 -1.16 10.16 -13.09
N ARG A 228 -0.75 10.95 -14.08
CA ARG A 228 -1.62 11.92 -14.78
C ARG A 228 -2.44 11.32 -15.91
N GLU A 229 -2.38 10.01 -16.16
CA GLU A 229 -3.24 9.39 -17.18
C GLU A 229 -4.73 9.53 -16.79
N PRO A 230 -5.62 9.90 -17.74
CA PRO A 230 -7.05 10.09 -17.46
C PRO A 230 -7.73 8.84 -16.87
N GLN A 231 -7.29 7.66 -17.33
CA GLN A 231 -7.77 6.35 -16.86
C GLN A 231 -7.29 5.97 -15.45
N ARG A 232 -6.49 6.84 -14.81
CA ARG A 232 -5.96 6.69 -13.45
C ARG A 232 -6.42 7.86 -12.58
N PHE A 233 -5.50 8.75 -12.20
CA PHE A 233 -5.79 9.89 -11.34
C PHE A 233 -5.86 11.22 -12.11
N GLY A 234 -5.68 11.21 -13.43
CA GLY A 234 -5.66 12.42 -14.26
C GLY A 234 -6.87 13.33 -14.05
N HIS A 235 -8.08 12.78 -14.17
CA HIS A 235 -9.32 13.54 -13.98
C HIS A 235 -9.41 14.19 -12.59
N ILE A 236 -9.08 13.44 -11.53
CA ILE A 236 -9.07 13.95 -10.15
C ILE A 236 -8.09 15.11 -10.00
N LEU A 237 -6.89 14.98 -10.57
CA LEU A 237 -5.84 15.99 -10.46
C LEU A 237 -6.16 17.25 -11.25
N GLU A 238 -6.77 17.11 -12.43
CA GLU A 238 -7.24 18.21 -13.27
C GLU A 238 -8.37 18.98 -12.58
N ASP A 239 -9.38 18.28 -12.06
CA ASP A 239 -10.50 18.91 -11.35
C ASP A 239 -10.02 19.71 -10.13
N LEU A 240 -9.05 19.19 -9.38
CA LEU A 240 -8.44 19.90 -8.25
C LEU A 240 -7.67 21.15 -8.70
N GLN A 241 -6.93 21.09 -9.81
CA GLN A 241 -6.26 22.27 -10.36
C GLN A 241 -7.28 23.35 -10.77
N ASN A 242 -8.40 22.93 -11.36
CA ASN A 242 -9.47 23.83 -11.78
C ASN A 242 -10.18 24.48 -10.58
N LEU A 243 -10.41 23.74 -9.48
CA LEU A 243 -10.99 24.28 -8.24
C LEU A 243 -10.12 25.38 -7.61
N HIS A 244 -8.80 25.23 -7.64
CA HIS A 244 -7.86 26.25 -7.16
C HIS A 244 -7.76 27.48 -8.09
N SER A 245 -8.27 27.38 -9.31
CA SER A 245 -8.26 28.44 -10.32
C SER A 245 -9.55 29.26 -10.34
N LEU A 246 -10.56 28.88 -9.53
CA LEU A 246 -11.79 29.63 -9.40
C LEU A 246 -11.51 30.96 -8.68
N PRO A 247 -12.01 32.10 -9.18
CA PRO A 247 -11.84 33.37 -8.49
C PRO A 247 -12.44 33.25 -7.09
N GLN A 248 -11.63 33.50 -6.06
CA GLN A 248 -12.14 33.69 -4.72
C GLN A 248 -13.08 34.89 -4.78
N GLN A 249 -14.39 34.63 -4.82
CA GLN A 249 -15.38 35.69 -4.64
C GLN A 249 -15.18 36.23 -3.22
N GLU A 250 -14.55 37.40 -3.13
CA GLU A 250 -14.45 38.18 -1.90
C GLU A 250 -15.87 38.46 -1.41
N ALA A 251 -16.14 38.07 -0.17
CA ALA A 251 -17.34 38.42 0.59
C ALA A 251 -17.05 39.62 1.49
#